data_AF-A0A7V3T050-F1
#
_entry.id   AF-A0A7V3T050-F1
#
_cell.length_a   1.000
_cell.length_b   1.000
_cell.length_c   1.000
_cell.angle_alpha   90.00
_cell.angle_beta   90.00
_cell.angle_gamma   90.00
#
_symmetry.space_group_name_H-M   'P 1'
#
loop_
_entity.id
_entity.type
_entity.pdbx_description
1 polymer ?
#
loop_
_entity_poly.entity_id
_entity_poly.type
_entity_poly.pdbx_seq_one_letter_code
_entity_poly.pdbx_strand_id
1 'polypeptide(L)'
;DRVSTTVQLADTGIAPGSGVGNKRMEISKTTLGVPVIAVGVPTVVDAATMANDAMDLVLDSMTKEAKQGTEFYNMLNNIDRDDKYQLIQEVLKPYIGNLIVTPKEIDELIEKVSKVVANGLNIALHQGITLNDVNRYVH
;
A
#
# COMPACT_ATOMS: atom_id res chain seq x y z
N ASP A 1 4.06 5.83 -4.61
CA ASP A 1 2.65 6.21 -4.36
C ASP A 1 1.64 5.08 -4.52
N ARG A 2 1.44 4.28 -3.47
CA ARG A 2 0.41 3.22 -3.43
C ARG A 2 -0.55 3.34 -2.26
N VAL A 3 -0.23 4.13 -1.24
CA VAL A 3 -1.04 4.28 -0.02
C VAL A 3 -2.31 5.07 -0.35
N SER A 4 -3.45 4.46 -0.11
CA SER A 4 -4.81 5.02 -0.23
C SER A 4 -5.20 5.60 -1.59
N THR A 5 -4.51 5.20 -2.66
CA THR A 5 -4.86 5.55 -4.05
C THR A 5 -5.44 4.38 -4.83
N THR A 6 -5.52 3.19 -4.22
CA THR A 6 -5.94 1.96 -4.87
C THR A 6 -6.95 1.18 -4.02
N VAL A 7 -7.89 0.50 -4.68
CA VAL A 7 -8.80 -0.47 -4.06
C VAL A 7 -8.52 -1.83 -4.68
N GLN A 8 -8.33 -2.85 -3.84
CA GLN A 8 -8.05 -4.22 -4.25
C GLN A 8 -9.29 -5.08 -4.04
N LEU A 9 -9.62 -5.91 -5.04
CA LEU A 9 -10.74 -6.84 -5.00
C LEU A 9 -10.21 -8.26 -5.25
N ALA A 10 -10.64 -9.22 -4.44
CA ALA A 10 -10.31 -10.64 -4.60
C ALA A 10 -11.44 -11.54 -4.09
N ASP A 11 -11.56 -12.75 -4.61
CA ASP A 11 -12.52 -13.79 -4.16
C ASP A 11 -11.86 -14.87 -3.27
N THR A 12 -10.56 -14.75 -3.05
CA THR A 12 -9.76 -15.68 -2.24
C THR A 12 -10.03 -15.55 -0.74
N GLY A 13 -10.53 -14.41 -0.29
CA GLY A 13 -10.71 -14.08 1.13
C GLY A 13 -9.58 -13.24 1.72
N ILE A 14 -9.59 -13.08 3.05
CA ILE A 14 -8.64 -12.27 3.82
C ILE A 14 -7.93 -13.17 4.84
N ALA A 15 -6.60 -13.20 4.80
CA ALA A 15 -5.76 -13.84 5.82
C ALA A 15 -5.10 -12.74 6.69
N PRO A 16 -5.71 -12.35 7.82
CA PRO A 16 -5.29 -11.13 8.51
C PRO A 16 -3.92 -11.32 9.17
N GLY A 17 -3.02 -10.37 8.90
CA GLY A 17 -1.70 -10.31 9.52
C GLY A 17 -0.58 -11.07 8.80
N SER A 18 -0.89 -11.79 7.72
CA SER A 18 0.08 -12.60 6.96
C SER A 18 1.30 -11.79 6.49
N GLY A 19 1.10 -10.55 6.04
CA GLY A 19 2.15 -9.63 5.60
C GLY A 19 3.01 -9.02 6.71
N VAL A 20 2.63 -9.18 7.99
CA VAL A 20 3.36 -8.66 9.17
C VAL A 20 3.69 -9.76 10.17
N GLY A 21 3.65 -11.03 9.73
CA GLY A 21 4.01 -12.21 10.54
C GLY A 21 2.95 -12.64 11.56
N ASN A 22 1.74 -12.09 11.51
CA ASN A 22 0.64 -12.45 12.40
C ASN A 22 -0.29 -13.47 11.71
N LYS A 23 -0.72 -14.50 12.44
CA LYS A 23 -1.60 -15.56 11.91
C LYS A 23 -2.94 -15.51 12.63
N ARG A 24 -3.88 -14.73 12.09
CA ARG A 24 -5.29 -14.81 12.49
C ARG A 24 -6.02 -15.81 11.60
N MET A 25 -7.18 -16.25 12.08
CA MET A 25 -8.06 -17.12 11.29
C MET A 25 -8.42 -16.44 9.97
N GLU A 26 -8.25 -17.17 8.88
CA GLU A 26 -8.59 -16.72 7.54
C GLU A 26 -10.12 -16.57 7.39
N ILE A 27 -10.54 -15.53 6.69
CA ILE A 27 -11.92 -15.30 6.28
C ILE A 27 -11.99 -15.60 4.78
N SER A 28 -12.37 -16.83 4.43
CA SER A 28 -12.43 -17.30 3.04
C SER A 28 -13.64 -18.21 2.84
N LYS A 29 -13.92 -18.57 1.58
CA LYS A 29 -14.95 -19.58 1.27
C LYS A 29 -14.67 -20.91 1.96
N THR A 30 -13.40 -21.27 2.15
CA THR A 30 -12.98 -22.50 2.83
C THR A 30 -13.34 -22.47 4.31
N THR A 31 -13.16 -21.34 4.99
CA THR A 31 -13.43 -21.24 6.43
C THR A 31 -14.90 -20.95 6.74
N LEU A 32 -15.60 -20.19 5.89
CA LEU A 32 -17.00 -19.79 6.11
C LEU A 32 -18.05 -20.62 5.35
N GLY A 33 -17.65 -21.40 4.35
CA GLY A 33 -18.56 -22.20 3.51
C GLY A 33 -19.42 -21.41 2.51
N VAL A 34 -19.27 -20.08 2.45
CA VAL A 34 -20.00 -19.18 1.55
C VAL A 34 -19.05 -18.37 0.66
N PRO A 35 -19.46 -17.88 -0.52
CA PRO A 35 -18.62 -16.99 -1.33
C PRO A 35 -18.16 -15.77 -0.55
N VAL A 36 -16.87 -15.45 -0.62
CA VAL A 36 -16.28 -14.29 0.06
C VAL A 36 -15.67 -13.38 -1.00
N ILE A 37 -16.03 -12.10 -0.96
CA ILE A 37 -15.34 -11.04 -1.70
C ILE A 37 -14.55 -10.20 -0.70
N ALA A 38 -13.23 -10.20 -0.85
CA ALA A 38 -12.31 -9.38 -0.08
C ALA A 38 -12.12 -8.03 -0.77
N VAL A 39 -12.28 -6.95 0.00
CA VAL A 39 -11.99 -5.57 -0.42
C VAL A 39 -10.90 -5.02 0.48
N GLY A 40 -9.78 -4.60 -0.13
CA GLY A 40 -8.62 -4.08 0.58
C GLY A 40 -8.22 -2.69 0.12
N VAL A 41 -7.81 -1.83 1.05
CA VAL A 41 -7.21 -0.53 0.75
C VAL A 41 -5.87 -0.43 1.49
N PRO A 42 -4.74 -0.19 0.79
CA PRO A 42 -3.44 -0.09 1.43
C PRO A 42 -3.34 1.23 2.21
N THR A 43 -3.43 1.15 3.53
CA THR A 43 -3.43 2.33 4.41
C THR A 43 -2.09 2.59 5.07
N VAL A 44 -1.18 1.62 4.98
CA VAL A 44 0.12 1.63 5.63
C VAL A 44 1.17 1.07 4.68
N VAL A 45 2.43 1.42 4.92
CA VAL A 45 3.58 0.93 4.16
C VAL A 45 4.73 0.60 5.11
N ASP A 46 5.58 -0.33 4.74
CA ASP A 46 6.79 -0.64 5.50
C ASP A 46 7.82 0.52 5.39
N ALA A 47 8.54 0.78 6.48
CA ALA A 47 9.57 1.81 6.53
C ALA A 47 10.72 1.57 5.54
N ALA A 48 11.14 0.32 5.31
CA ALA A 48 12.19 0.01 4.34
C ALA A 48 11.73 0.36 2.91
N THR A 49 10.46 0.12 2.59
CA THR A 49 9.84 0.54 1.33
C THR A 49 9.88 2.06 1.16
N MET A 50 9.54 2.84 2.19
CA MET A 50 9.63 4.31 2.09
C MET A 50 11.07 4.81 1.94
N ALA A 51 12.01 4.23 2.70
CA ALA A 51 13.42 4.60 2.60
C ALA A 51 13.99 4.26 1.22
N ASN A 52 13.56 3.14 0.64
CA ASN A 52 13.90 2.74 -0.71
C ASN A 52 13.40 3.73 -1.76
N ASP A 53 12.13 4.16 -1.65
CA ASP A 53 11.54 5.17 -2.53
C ASP A 53 12.27 6.51 -2.41
N ALA A 54 12.62 6.94 -1.19
CA ALA A 54 13.39 8.15 -0.95
C ALA A 54 14.81 8.07 -1.56
N MET A 55 15.48 6.92 -1.43
CA MET A 55 16.79 6.69 -2.04
C MET A 55 16.71 6.68 -3.57
N ASP A 56 15.65 6.14 -4.17
CA ASP A 56 15.44 6.24 -5.63
C ASP A 56 15.37 7.70 -6.09
N LEU A 57 14.63 8.56 -5.38
CA LEU A 57 14.55 9.99 -5.70
C LEU A 57 15.92 10.69 -5.59
N VAL A 58 16.71 10.34 -4.57
CA VAL A 58 18.07 10.87 -4.40
C VAL A 58 18.97 10.41 -5.55
N LEU A 59 18.98 9.12 -5.88
CA LEU A 59 19.77 8.56 -6.97
C LEU A 59 19.40 9.17 -8.32
N ASP A 60 18.10 9.33 -8.58
CA ASP A 60 17.60 10.00 -9.80
C ASP A 60 18.08 11.45 -9.88
N SER A 61 18.05 12.18 -8.76
CA SER A 61 18.55 13.57 -8.71
C SER A 61 20.06 13.63 -8.93
N MET A 62 20.83 12.74 -8.30
CA MET A 62 22.29 12.68 -8.48
C MET A 62 22.67 12.31 -9.92
N THR A 63 21.92 11.38 -10.53
CA THR A 63 22.13 10.94 -11.92
C THR A 63 21.86 12.07 -12.92
N LYS A 64 20.87 12.95 -12.64
CA LYS A 64 20.57 14.12 -13.47
C LYS A 64 21.67 15.20 -13.40
N GLU A 65 22.26 15.39 -12.24
CA GLU A 65 23.36 16.37 -12.05
C GLU A 65 24.72 15.82 -12.51
N ALA A 66 24.88 14.50 -12.55
CA ALA A 66 26.10 13.87 -13.01
C ALA A 66 26.29 14.04 -14.52
N LYS A 67 27.52 14.36 -14.95
CA LYS A 67 27.86 14.40 -16.37
C LYS A 67 27.77 12.99 -16.97
N GLN A 68 26.95 12.86 -18.02
CA GLN A 68 26.81 11.61 -18.76
C GLN A 68 28.16 11.09 -19.25
N GLY A 69 28.35 9.77 -19.15
CA GLY A 69 29.58 9.09 -19.58
C GLY A 69 30.74 9.14 -18.57
N THR A 70 30.57 9.77 -17.41
CA THR A 70 31.55 9.68 -16.32
C THR A 70 31.44 8.35 -15.58
N GLU A 71 32.54 7.92 -14.95
CA GLU A 71 32.57 6.72 -14.12
C GLU A 71 31.54 6.78 -12.99
N PHE A 72 31.37 7.95 -12.38
CA PHE A 72 30.35 8.20 -11.36
C PHE A 72 28.92 8.04 -11.90
N TYR A 73 28.63 8.54 -13.10
CA TYR A 73 27.31 8.36 -13.75
C TYR A 73 27.00 6.89 -14.00
N ASN A 74 27.99 6.13 -14.50
CA ASN A 74 27.83 4.70 -14.73
C ASN A 74 27.66 3.93 -13.42
N MET A 75 28.36 4.32 -12.35
CA MET A 75 28.21 3.74 -11.03
C MET A 75 26.78 3.92 -10.49
N LEU A 76 26.22 5.13 -10.59
CA LEU A 76 24.84 5.41 -10.13
C LEU A 76 23.79 4.59 -10.89
N ASN A 77 23.96 4.41 -12.21
CA ASN A 77 23.03 3.63 -13.04
C ASN A 77 23.12 2.12 -12.81
N ASN A 78 24.27 1.63 -12.33
CA ASN A 78 24.51 0.20 -12.13
C ASN A 78 24.18 -0.28 -10.71
N ILE A 79 23.62 0.59 -9.86
CA ILE A 79 23.13 0.17 -8.54
C ILE A 79 21.93 -0.76 -8.73
N ASP A 80 22.09 -2.02 -8.35
CA ASP A 80 21.00 -2.99 -8.35
C ASP A 80 19.94 -2.60 -7.32
N ARG A 81 18.68 -2.58 -7.76
CA ARG A 81 17.54 -2.20 -6.93
C ARG A 81 17.22 -3.25 -5.85
N ASP A 82 17.46 -4.53 -6.14
CA ASP A 82 17.18 -5.60 -5.19
C ASP A 82 18.20 -5.62 -4.05
N ASP A 83 19.49 -5.50 -4.37
CA ASP A 83 20.57 -5.38 -3.38
C ASP A 83 20.38 -4.15 -2.48
N LYS A 84 19.94 -3.03 -3.07
CA LYS A 84 19.66 -1.79 -2.35
C LYS A 84 18.55 -1.98 -1.32
N TYR A 85 17.44 -2.64 -1.67
CA TYR A 85 16.34 -2.88 -0.74
C TYR A 85 16.77 -3.77 0.44
N GLN A 86 17.55 -4.82 0.18
CA GLN A 86 18.09 -5.69 1.21
C GLN A 86 19.02 -4.93 2.17
N LEU A 87 19.89 -4.08 1.64
CA LEU A 87 20.78 -3.24 2.44
C LEU A 87 20.00 -2.27 3.36
N ILE A 88 18.94 -1.66 2.84
CA ILE A 88 18.07 -0.77 3.64
C ILE A 88 17.43 -1.55 4.79
N GLN A 89 16.92 -2.76 4.54
CA GLN A 89 16.37 -3.60 5.60
C GLN A 89 17.42 -3.92 6.68
N GLU A 90 18.65 -4.28 6.29
CA GLU A 90 19.73 -4.57 7.23
C GLU A 90 20.12 -3.36 8.09
N VAL A 91 20.14 -2.16 7.51
CA VAL A 91 20.45 -0.91 8.22
C VAL A 91 19.34 -0.54 9.20
N LEU A 92 18.08 -0.78 8.87
CA LEU A 92 16.93 -0.44 9.72
C LEU A 92 16.68 -1.47 10.83
N LYS A 93 17.07 -2.73 10.62
CA LYS A 93 16.82 -3.86 11.53
C LYS A 93 17.25 -3.64 12.99
N PRO A 94 18.44 -3.07 13.30
CA PRO A 94 18.90 -2.89 14.68
C PRO A 94 18.07 -1.87 15.48
N TYR A 95 17.39 -0.96 14.78
CA TYR A 95 16.73 0.18 15.40
C TYR A 95 15.22 -0.03 15.54
N ILE A 96 14.56 -0.66 14.55
CA ILE A 96 13.11 -0.50 14.42
C ILE A 96 12.33 -1.79 14.05
N GLY A 97 13.00 -2.94 13.84
CA GLY A 97 12.29 -4.17 13.43
C GLY A 97 11.40 -3.96 12.20
N ASN A 98 10.23 -4.62 12.14
CA ASN A 98 9.23 -4.41 11.08
C ASN A 98 8.41 -3.15 11.37
N LEU A 99 8.97 -1.97 11.08
CA LEU A 99 8.28 -0.70 11.26
C LEU A 99 7.23 -0.49 10.17
N ILE A 100 6.02 -0.19 10.60
CA ILE A 100 4.92 0.21 9.73
C ILE A 100 4.75 1.71 9.84
N VAL A 101 4.67 2.39 8.70
CA VAL A 101 4.44 3.83 8.62
C VAL A 101 3.05 4.11 8.07
N THR A 102 2.43 5.10 8.69
CA THR A 102 1.10 5.59 8.35
C THR A 102 1.15 7.10 8.12
N PRO A 103 0.32 7.66 7.22
CA PRO A 103 0.18 9.10 7.10
C PRO A 103 -0.28 9.74 8.41
N LYS A 104 0.11 10.99 8.64
CA LYS A 104 -0.28 11.74 9.83
C LYS A 104 -1.81 11.91 9.95
N GLU A 105 -2.49 12.05 8.83
CA GLU A 105 -3.94 12.27 8.73
C GLU A 105 -4.68 10.96 8.40
N ILE A 106 -4.24 9.84 8.97
CA ILE A 106 -4.81 8.52 8.67
C ILE A 106 -6.31 8.46 8.97
N ASP A 107 -6.78 9.14 10.01
CA ASP A 107 -8.20 9.12 10.39
C ASP A 107 -9.10 9.71 9.28
N GLU A 108 -8.72 10.86 8.72
CA GLU A 108 -9.45 11.49 7.61
C GLU A 108 -9.39 10.63 6.34
N LEU A 109 -8.26 9.96 6.12
CA LEU A 109 -8.07 9.05 5.00
C LEU A 109 -9.00 7.84 5.10
N ILE A 110 -9.07 7.22 6.27
CA ILE A 110 -9.98 6.09 6.55
C ILE A 110 -11.43 6.54 6.40
N GLU A 111 -11.78 7.73 6.89
CA GLU A 111 -13.12 8.29 6.70
C GLU A 111 -13.46 8.39 5.21
N LYS A 112 -12.63 9.07 4.40
CA LYS A 112 -12.86 9.24 2.95
C LYS A 112 -12.96 7.90 2.22
N VAL A 113 -12.05 6.97 2.51
CA VAL A 113 -12.05 5.63 1.90
C VAL A 113 -13.33 4.86 2.28
N SER A 114 -13.76 4.92 3.54
CA SER A 114 -15.00 4.27 3.98
C SER A 114 -16.21 4.77 3.19
N LYS A 115 -16.30 6.08 2.93
CA LYS A 115 -17.37 6.69 2.13
C LYS A 115 -17.33 6.16 0.70
N VAL A 116 -16.16 6.13 0.06
CA VAL A 116 -16.00 5.60 -1.31
C VAL A 116 -16.41 4.14 -1.41
N VAL A 117 -15.94 3.28 -0.49
CA VAL A 117 -16.28 1.86 -0.48
C VAL A 117 -17.78 1.63 -0.22
N ALA A 118 -18.35 2.30 0.77
CA ALA A 118 -19.78 2.19 1.09
C ALA A 118 -20.66 2.61 -0.10
N ASN A 119 -20.29 3.70 -0.74
CA ASN A 119 -20.99 4.23 -1.91
C ASN A 119 -20.91 3.28 -3.10
N GLY A 120 -19.73 2.73 -3.38
CA GLY A 120 -19.56 1.71 -4.43
C GLY A 120 -20.42 0.48 -4.19
N LEU A 121 -20.46 -0.02 -2.95
CA LEU A 121 -21.30 -1.15 -2.57
C LEU A 121 -22.80 -0.83 -2.69
N ASN A 122 -23.23 0.35 -2.22
CA ASN A 122 -24.62 0.77 -2.28
C ASN A 122 -25.13 0.84 -3.73
N ILE A 123 -24.35 1.41 -4.65
CA ILE A 123 -24.71 1.50 -6.06
C ILE A 123 -24.72 0.11 -6.72
N ALA A 124 -23.77 -0.76 -6.37
CA ALA A 124 -23.67 -2.09 -6.96
C ALA A 124 -24.81 -3.03 -6.53
N LEU A 125 -25.28 -2.91 -5.29
CA LEU A 125 -26.23 -3.86 -4.68
C LEU A 125 -27.67 -3.33 -4.62
N HIS A 126 -27.89 -2.01 -4.62
CA HIS A 126 -29.22 -1.42 -4.53
C HIS A 126 -29.62 -0.72 -5.83
N GLN A 127 -30.59 -1.30 -6.55
CA GLN A 127 -31.08 -0.77 -7.83
C GLN A 127 -31.73 0.62 -7.75
N GLY A 128 -32.10 1.08 -6.54
CA GLY A 128 -32.71 2.40 -6.31
C GLY A 128 -31.75 3.51 -5.91
N ILE A 129 -30.46 3.21 -5.71
CA ILE A 129 -29.46 4.22 -5.31
C ILE A 129 -28.65 4.61 -6.54
N THR A 130 -28.83 5.84 -7.00
CA THR A 130 -28.04 6.40 -8.11
C THR A 130 -26.89 7.24 -7.56
N LEU A 131 -25.91 7.58 -8.40
CA LEU A 131 -24.77 8.47 -8.05
C LEU A 131 -25.20 9.79 -7.38
N ASN A 132 -26.42 10.27 -7.65
CA ASN A 132 -26.94 11.51 -7.08
C ASN A 132 -27.44 11.34 -5.63
N ASP A 133 -27.79 10.11 -5.22
CA ASP A 133 -28.34 9.80 -3.89
C ASP A 133 -27.25 9.38 -2.88
N VAL A 134 -26.03 9.21 -3.36
CA VAL A 134 -24.92 8.55 -2.68
C VAL A 134 -24.49 9.28 -1.39
N ASN A 135 -24.47 10.61 -1.40
CA ASN A 135 -24.12 11.41 -0.23
C ASN A 135 -25.27 11.56 0.78
N ARG A 136 -26.45 11.01 0.49
CA ARG A 136 -27.64 11.15 1.34
C ARG A 136 -27.63 10.18 2.53
N TYR A 137 -26.84 9.10 2.44
CA TYR A 137 -26.84 7.99 3.39
C TYR A 137 -25.50 7.76 4.10
N VAL A 138 -24.49 8.58 3.78
CA VAL A 138 -23.15 8.49 4.35
C VAL A 138 -22.86 9.78 5.09
N HIS A 139 -22.65 9.70 6.40
CA HIS A 139 -22.31 10.82 7.28
C HIS A 139 -20.80 10.88 7.52
#